data_AF-A0A8H5D7A9-F1
#
_entry.id   AF-A0A8H5D7A9-F1
#
_cell.length_a   1.000
_cell.length_b   1.000
_cell.length_c   1.000
_cell.angle_alpha   90.00
_cell.angle_beta   90.00
_cell.angle_gamma   90.00
#
_symmetry.space_group_name_H-M   'P 1'
#
loop_
_entity.id
_entity.type
_entity.pdbx_description
1 polymer ?
#
loop_
_entity_poly.entity_id
_entity_poly.type
_entity_poly.pdbx_seq_one_letter_code
_entity_poly.pdbx_strand_id
1 'polypeptide(L)'
;MVDKFDKTTKLAFRDPNDPQYIKFGSARDRDPNLGIRAGQLKLNGNTIAEFFEPSVQCIVSAVMEQRRRSRKAISTVFLVGGFAASDFLFAQVRQQLVSRGITVRRPDAHLNKAVPDGAIAHSLQPAVSSRVSKYSYGIRCNVHYEPSNIKHVARSNLRFESLSGNNMLPGGFCSILKKVPPKYLYVYSLWPTPNNKDVRVSETQ
;
A
#
# COMPACT_ATOMS: atom_id res chain seq x y z
N MET A 1 4.58 26.88 1.37
CA MET A 1 5.07 26.40 0.06
C MET A 1 4.67 24.95 -0.21
N VAL A 2 5.03 23.98 0.65
CA VAL A 2 4.67 22.56 0.50
C VAL A 2 3.17 22.34 0.29
N ASP A 3 2.31 22.96 1.11
CA ASP A 3 0.84 22.88 0.96
C ASP A 3 0.34 23.30 -0.44
N LYS A 4 0.98 24.33 -1.02
CA LYS A 4 0.62 24.85 -2.34
C LYS A 4 1.04 23.88 -3.43
N PHE A 5 2.25 23.35 -3.32
CA PHE A 5 2.70 22.29 -4.22
C PHE A 5 1.78 21.07 -4.17
N ASP A 6 1.42 20.61 -2.96
CA ASP A 6 0.64 19.40 -2.76
C ASP A 6 -0.77 19.49 -3.36
N LYS A 7 -1.42 20.65 -3.20
CA LYS A 7 -2.78 20.91 -3.66
C LYS A 7 -2.91 21.21 -5.15
N THR A 8 -1.87 21.75 -5.79
CA THR A 8 -1.94 22.18 -7.19
C THR A 8 -0.86 21.52 -8.05
N THR A 9 0.39 21.94 -7.89
CA THR A 9 1.50 21.59 -8.79
C THR A 9 1.75 20.08 -8.86
N LYS A 10 1.66 19.35 -7.75
CA LYS A 10 1.85 17.89 -7.69
C LYS A 10 0.87 17.13 -8.60
N LEU A 11 -0.37 17.58 -8.70
CA LEU A 11 -1.38 16.91 -9.53
C LEU A 11 -1.40 17.45 -10.96
N ALA A 12 -1.08 18.74 -11.14
CA ALA A 12 -1.10 19.41 -12.44
C ALA A 12 0.16 19.17 -13.29
N PHE A 13 1.27 18.77 -12.69
CA PHE A 13 2.53 18.52 -13.39
C PHE A 13 2.42 17.37 -14.40
N ARG A 14 2.94 17.59 -15.62
CA ARG A 14 2.82 16.66 -16.76
C ARG A 14 4.11 16.44 -17.53
N ASP A 15 4.94 17.47 -17.66
CA ASP A 15 6.11 17.45 -18.55
C ASP A 15 7.34 18.06 -17.84
N PRO A 16 8.48 17.35 -17.75
CA PRO A 16 9.73 17.88 -17.23
C PRO A 16 10.30 19.09 -17.98
N ASN A 17 9.88 19.31 -19.24
CA ASN A 17 10.29 20.47 -20.03
C ASN A 17 9.51 21.74 -19.66
N ASP A 18 8.40 21.62 -18.92
CA ASP A 18 7.54 22.75 -18.54
C ASP A 18 7.83 23.22 -17.10
N PRO A 19 8.43 24.40 -16.90
CA PRO A 19 8.68 24.95 -15.58
C PRO A 19 7.37 25.29 -14.86
N GLN A 20 7.31 25.02 -13.56
CA GLN A 20 6.11 25.30 -12.76
C GLN A 20 6.33 26.50 -11.84
N TYR A 21 5.24 27.21 -11.56
CA TYR A 21 5.23 28.42 -10.74
C TYR A 21 4.39 28.21 -9.49
N ILE A 22 5.07 28.10 -8.34
CA ILE A 22 4.41 27.82 -7.07
C ILE A 22 4.17 29.14 -6.34
N LYS A 23 2.92 29.57 -6.26
CA LYS A 23 2.53 30.75 -5.48
C LYS A 23 2.59 30.45 -3.99
N PHE A 24 3.49 31.11 -3.26
CA PHE A 24 3.65 30.94 -1.82
C PHE A 24 3.60 32.26 -1.04
N GLY A 25 3.85 33.40 -1.69
CA GLY A 25 3.92 34.72 -1.07
C GLY A 25 2.99 35.76 -1.72
N SER A 26 3.26 37.02 -1.39
CA SER A 26 2.61 38.22 -1.91
C SER A 26 3.27 38.73 -3.20
N ALA A 27 2.59 39.64 -3.91
CA ALA A 27 3.15 40.26 -5.11
C ALA A 27 4.41 41.13 -4.86
N ARG A 28 4.67 41.49 -3.60
CA ARG A 28 5.84 42.28 -3.20
C ARG A 28 7.09 41.41 -3.02
N ASP A 29 6.93 40.11 -2.84
CA ASP A 29 8.04 39.18 -2.63
C ASP A 29 8.76 38.94 -3.96
N ARG A 30 10.02 39.36 -4.02
CA ARG A 30 10.86 39.25 -5.21
C ARG A 30 12.31 39.00 -4.80
N ASP A 31 12.84 37.88 -5.26
CA ASP A 31 14.23 37.51 -5.11
C ASP A 31 14.68 36.80 -6.40
N PRO A 32 15.32 37.53 -7.34
CA PRO A 32 15.75 36.96 -8.61
C PRO A 32 16.78 35.84 -8.46
N ASN A 33 17.63 35.88 -7.44
CA ASN A 33 18.70 34.89 -7.22
C ASN A 33 18.10 33.52 -6.84
N LEU A 34 16.94 33.53 -6.19
CA LEU A 34 16.17 32.34 -5.85
C LEU A 34 15.06 32.02 -6.87
N GLY A 35 14.98 32.75 -7.99
CA GLY A 35 13.94 32.55 -9.00
C GLY A 35 12.53 32.95 -8.54
N ILE A 36 12.42 33.86 -7.57
CA ILE A 36 11.16 34.34 -7.00
C ILE A 36 10.73 35.64 -7.68
N ARG A 37 9.51 35.64 -8.23
CA ARG A 37 8.88 36.82 -8.82
C ARG A 37 7.42 36.91 -8.38
N ALA A 38 7.03 38.07 -7.84
CA ALA A 38 5.65 38.33 -7.39
C ALA A 38 5.08 37.23 -6.45
N GLY A 39 5.91 36.74 -5.52
CA GLY A 39 5.53 35.70 -4.57
C GLY A 39 5.38 34.30 -5.16
N GLN A 40 5.86 34.08 -6.39
CA GLN A 40 5.90 32.78 -7.06
C GLN A 40 7.34 32.30 -7.18
N LEU A 41 7.58 31.06 -6.77
CA LEU A 41 8.84 30.36 -7.00
C LEU A 41 8.75 29.64 -8.36
N LYS A 42 9.66 29.97 -9.28
CA LYS A 42 9.84 29.19 -10.51
C LYS A 42 10.69 27.95 -10.20
N LEU A 43 10.17 26.78 -10.49
CA LEU A 43 10.91 25.52 -10.42
C LEU A 43 11.06 24.93 -11.82
N ASN A 44 12.25 24.40 -12.12
CA ASN A 44 12.47 23.64 -13.34
C ASN A 44 11.63 22.35 -13.30
N GLY A 45 11.01 21.97 -14.42
CA GLY A 45 10.23 20.74 -14.51
C GLY A 45 11.07 19.49 -14.23
N ASN A 46 12.35 19.47 -14.60
CA ASN A 46 13.26 18.36 -14.26
C ASN A 46 13.44 18.21 -12.74
N THR A 47 13.60 19.31 -12.02
CA THR A 47 13.67 19.29 -10.54
C THR A 47 12.36 18.78 -9.94
N ILE A 48 11.21 19.13 -10.53
CA ILE A 48 9.93 18.61 -10.05
C ILE A 48 9.82 17.11 -10.36
N ALA A 49 10.25 16.66 -11.53
CA ALA A 49 10.27 15.24 -11.88
C ALA A 49 11.08 14.41 -10.87
N GLU A 50 12.22 14.93 -10.40
CA GLU A 50 13.02 14.31 -9.33
C GLU A 50 12.24 14.14 -8.02
N PHE A 51 11.27 15.02 -7.71
CA PHE A 51 10.42 14.86 -6.51
C PHE A 51 9.47 13.66 -6.62
N PHE A 52 9.09 13.25 -7.84
CA PHE A 52 8.24 12.08 -8.05
C PHE A 52 9.03 10.77 -8.04
N GLU A 53 10.32 10.81 -8.38
CA GLU A 53 11.14 9.62 -8.58
C GLU A 53 11.13 8.66 -7.37
N PRO A 54 11.29 9.10 -6.11
CA PRO A 54 11.21 8.20 -4.96
C PRO A 54 9.86 7.49 -4.85
N SER A 55 8.77 8.18 -5.20
CA SER A 55 7.43 7.62 -5.15
C SER A 55 7.20 6.62 -6.28
N VAL A 56 7.65 6.93 -7.50
CA VAL A 56 7.58 6.02 -8.65
C VAL A 56 8.35 4.74 -8.35
N GLN A 57 9.60 4.86 -7.88
CA GLN A 57 10.44 3.70 -7.54
C GLN A 57 9.84 2.86 -6.41
N CYS A 58 9.28 3.50 -5.39
CA CYS A 58 8.59 2.80 -4.30
C CYS A 58 7.39 1.99 -4.82
N ILE A 59 6.55 2.59 -5.67
CA ILE A 59 5.38 1.91 -6.27
C ILE A 59 5.83 0.73 -7.13
N VAL A 60 6.78 0.94 -8.04
CA VAL A 60 7.29 -0.11 -8.94
C VAL A 60 7.92 -1.25 -8.13
N SER A 61 8.77 -0.93 -7.16
CA SER A 61 9.41 -1.94 -6.29
C SER A 61 8.40 -2.72 -5.47
N ALA A 62 7.37 -2.05 -4.92
CA ALA A 62 6.31 -2.72 -4.19
C ALA A 62 5.53 -3.69 -5.08
N VAL A 63 5.17 -3.29 -6.31
CA VAL A 63 4.51 -4.17 -7.29
C VAL A 63 5.38 -5.38 -7.62
N MET A 64 6.67 -5.18 -7.86
CA MET A 64 7.61 -6.26 -8.17
C MET A 64 7.77 -7.23 -7.00
N GLU A 65 7.83 -6.73 -5.77
CA GLU A 65 7.88 -7.57 -4.57
C GLU A 65 6.58 -8.37 -4.39
N GLN A 66 5.41 -7.77 -4.63
CA GLN A 66 4.15 -8.52 -4.61
C GLN A 66 4.11 -9.60 -5.68
N ARG A 67 4.57 -9.30 -6.90
CA ARG A 67 4.65 -10.28 -8.00
C ARG A 67 5.57 -11.43 -7.65
N ARG A 68 6.73 -11.17 -7.06
CA ARG A 68 7.70 -12.19 -6.62
C ARG A 68 7.14 -13.11 -5.54
N ARG A 69 6.32 -12.58 -4.63
CA ARG A 69 5.72 -13.34 -3.52
C ARG A 69 4.44 -14.08 -3.87
N SER A 70 3.79 -13.67 -4.96
CA SER A 70 2.53 -14.26 -5.42
C SER A 70 2.75 -15.62 -6.07
N ARG A 71 1.89 -16.59 -5.76
CA ARG A 71 1.82 -17.88 -6.48
C ARG A 71 1.15 -17.71 -7.86
N LYS A 72 0.32 -16.69 -8.03
CA LYS A 72 -0.40 -16.38 -9.27
C LYS A 72 0.30 -15.26 -10.02
N ALA A 73 0.31 -15.34 -11.34
CA ALA A 73 0.86 -14.28 -12.18
C ALA A 73 0.06 -12.98 -11.98
N ILE A 74 0.75 -11.90 -11.64
CA ILE A 74 0.17 -10.55 -11.61
C ILE A 74 0.33 -9.95 -13.01
N SER A 75 -0.77 -9.80 -13.73
CA SER A 75 -0.80 -9.22 -15.08
C SER A 75 -1.30 -7.78 -15.11
N THR A 76 -2.02 -7.34 -14.07
CA THR A 76 -2.71 -6.05 -14.04
C THR A 76 -2.56 -5.37 -12.68
N VAL A 77 -2.31 -4.07 -12.68
CA VAL A 77 -2.27 -3.19 -11.50
C VAL A 77 -3.26 -2.05 -11.68
N PHE A 78 -4.04 -1.78 -10.64
CA PHE A 78 -4.91 -0.61 -10.57
C PHE A 78 -4.27 0.44 -9.67
N LEU A 79 -3.97 1.62 -10.22
CA LEU A 79 -3.49 2.77 -9.46
C LEU A 79 -4.69 3.62 -9.04
N VAL A 80 -4.91 3.74 -7.73
CA VAL A 80 -6.07 4.42 -7.14
C VAL A 80 -5.63 5.39 -6.03
N GLY A 81 -6.54 6.29 -5.62
CA GLY A 81 -6.28 7.30 -4.59
C GLY A 81 -5.89 8.67 -5.15
N GLY A 82 -5.78 9.68 -4.29
CA GLY A 82 -5.60 11.07 -4.73
C GLY A 82 -4.33 11.32 -5.53
N PHE A 83 -3.22 10.64 -5.21
CA PHE A 83 -1.97 10.83 -5.95
C PHE A 83 -1.97 10.18 -7.34
N ALA A 84 -2.79 9.14 -7.53
CA ALA A 84 -3.00 8.50 -8.83
C ALA A 84 -3.61 9.45 -9.89
N ALA A 85 -4.18 10.59 -9.45
CA ALA A 85 -4.70 11.63 -10.33
C ALA A 85 -3.61 12.45 -11.03
N SER A 86 -2.34 12.34 -10.60
CA SER A 86 -1.23 12.93 -11.33
C SER A 86 -0.98 12.16 -12.63
N ASP A 87 -1.11 12.85 -13.76
CA ASP A 87 -0.82 12.29 -15.09
C ASP A 87 0.66 11.91 -15.22
N PHE A 88 1.57 12.73 -14.68
CA PHE A 88 3.00 12.43 -14.69
C PHE A 88 3.33 11.15 -13.91
N LEU A 89 2.82 11.02 -12.67
CA LEU A 89 3.01 9.81 -11.87
C LEU A 89 2.49 8.56 -12.59
N PHE A 90 1.27 8.65 -13.14
CA PHE A 90 0.67 7.53 -13.86
C PHE A 90 1.50 7.13 -15.08
N ALA A 91 1.98 8.10 -15.88
CA ALA A 91 2.80 7.84 -17.05
C ALA A 91 4.11 7.14 -16.68
N GLN A 92 4.82 7.63 -15.66
CA GLN A 92 6.10 7.05 -15.19
C GLN A 92 5.91 5.62 -14.66
N VAL A 93 4.92 5.38 -13.80
CA VAL A 93 4.61 4.04 -13.28
C VAL A 93 4.19 3.09 -14.41
N ARG A 94 3.35 3.55 -15.34
CA ARG A 94 2.90 2.75 -16.48
C ARG A 94 4.08 2.35 -17.37
N GLN A 95 4.96 3.28 -17.71
CA GLN A 95 6.13 3.00 -18.54
C GLN A 95 7.02 1.91 -17.95
N GLN A 96 7.30 1.97 -16.64
CA GLN A 96 8.18 1.02 -15.97
C GLN A 96 7.55 -0.37 -15.74
N LEU A 97 6.22 -0.46 -15.64
CA LEU A 97 5.51 -1.73 -15.40
C LEU A 97 5.09 -2.42 -16.70
N VAL A 98 4.71 -1.65 -17.74
CA VAL A 98 4.35 -2.21 -19.06
C VAL A 98 5.56 -2.90 -19.71
N SER A 99 6.76 -2.33 -19.58
CA SER A 99 8.00 -2.99 -20.03
C SER A 99 8.27 -4.34 -19.35
N ARG A 100 7.58 -4.63 -18.24
CA ARG A 100 7.66 -5.88 -17.47
C ARG A 100 6.45 -6.79 -17.71
N GLY A 101 5.59 -6.48 -18.68
CA GLY A 101 4.39 -7.24 -19.01
C GLY A 101 3.23 -7.04 -18.02
N ILE A 102 3.22 -5.93 -17.26
CA ILE A 102 2.14 -5.60 -16.32
C ILE A 102 1.33 -4.45 -16.88
N THR A 103 0.03 -4.67 -17.08
CA THR A 103 -0.90 -3.62 -17.51
C THR A 103 -1.24 -2.72 -16.33
N VAL A 104 -1.06 -1.41 -16.47
CA VAL A 104 -1.46 -0.44 -15.45
C VAL A 104 -2.76 0.25 -15.87
N ARG A 105 -3.75 0.24 -14.99
CA ARG A 105 -5.06 0.88 -15.17
C ARG A 105 -5.27 1.91 -14.06
N ARG A 106 -5.98 2.99 -14.38
CA ARG A 106 -6.52 3.94 -13.41
C ARG A 106 -8.02 4.11 -13.71
N PRO A 107 -8.93 4.04 -12.72
CA PRO A 107 -10.34 4.36 -12.93
C PRO A 107 -10.52 5.81 -13.41
N ASP A 108 -11.43 6.06 -14.37
CA ASP A 108 -11.67 7.42 -14.88
C ASP A 108 -12.51 8.30 -13.93
N ALA A 109 -13.32 7.68 -13.06
CA ALA A 109 -14.09 8.40 -12.06
C ALA A 109 -13.18 8.89 -10.93
N HIS A 110 -13.38 10.14 -10.49
CA HIS A 110 -12.85 10.77 -9.26
C HIS A 110 -12.02 9.78 -8.41
N LEU A 111 -10.70 9.68 -8.67
CA LEU A 111 -9.86 8.59 -8.15
C LEU A 111 -9.82 8.47 -6.63
N ASN A 112 -10.21 9.54 -5.93
CA ASN A 112 -10.41 9.60 -4.48
C ASN A 112 -11.68 8.88 -3.99
N LYS A 113 -12.58 8.46 -4.89
CA LYS A 113 -13.84 7.78 -4.60
C LYS A 113 -13.83 6.27 -4.86
N ALA A 114 -12.77 5.73 -5.47
CA ALA A 114 -12.67 4.30 -5.75
C ALA A 114 -12.86 3.42 -4.50
N VAL A 115 -12.36 3.87 -3.34
CA VAL A 115 -12.51 3.17 -2.05
C VAL A 115 -13.95 3.22 -1.52
N PRO A 116 -14.60 4.39 -1.33
CA PRO A 116 -15.99 4.43 -0.89
C PRO A 116 -16.95 3.77 -1.88
N ASP A 117 -16.73 3.91 -3.19
CA ASP A 117 -17.55 3.23 -4.21
C ASP A 117 -17.45 1.70 -4.07
N GLY A 118 -16.23 1.19 -3.83
CA GLY A 118 -16.01 -0.23 -3.54
C GLY A 118 -16.68 -0.70 -2.24
N ALA A 119 -16.77 0.16 -1.22
CA ALA A 119 -17.45 -0.16 0.04
C ALA A 119 -18.97 -0.26 -0.15
N ILE A 120 -19.57 0.67 -0.89
CA ILE A 120 -21.00 0.65 -1.23
C ILE A 120 -21.30 -0.59 -2.08
N ALA A 121 -20.50 -0.86 -3.11
CA ALA A 121 -20.65 -2.04 -3.96
C ALA A 121 -20.59 -3.34 -3.15
N HIS A 122 -19.65 -3.44 -2.19
CA HIS A 122 -19.56 -4.60 -1.29
C HIS A 122 -20.78 -4.74 -0.37
N SER A 123 -21.35 -3.63 0.11
CA SER A 123 -22.56 -3.64 0.94
C SER A 123 -23.79 -4.12 0.17
N LEU A 124 -23.88 -3.80 -1.12
CA LEU A 124 -24.98 -4.23 -1.99
C LEU A 124 -24.79 -5.67 -2.47
N GLN A 125 -23.56 -6.02 -2.84
CA GLN A 125 -23.18 -7.34 -3.31
C GLN A 125 -21.86 -7.77 -2.67
N PRO A 126 -21.91 -8.58 -1.59
CA PRO A 126 -20.71 -9.05 -0.92
C PRO A 126 -19.84 -9.92 -1.82
N ALA A 127 -18.83 -9.30 -2.44
CA ALA A 127 -17.88 -9.99 -3.34
C ALA A 127 -16.61 -10.53 -2.64
N VAL A 128 -16.42 -10.23 -1.35
CA VAL A 128 -15.22 -10.62 -0.58
C VAL A 128 -15.61 -11.76 0.36
N SER A 129 -15.06 -12.96 0.15
CA SER A 129 -15.36 -14.13 0.98
C SER A 129 -14.47 -14.23 2.23
N SER A 130 -13.25 -13.69 2.17
CA SER A 130 -12.33 -13.68 3.31
C SER A 130 -11.39 -12.47 3.31
N ARG A 131 -10.95 -12.06 4.50
CA ARG A 131 -9.94 -11.02 4.73
C ARG A 131 -8.84 -11.60 5.61
N VAL A 132 -7.60 -11.18 5.37
CA VAL A 132 -6.44 -11.63 6.12
C VAL A 132 -5.94 -10.57 7.10
N SER A 133 -5.51 -11.01 8.28
CA SER A 133 -4.93 -10.09 9.25
C SER A 133 -3.50 -9.70 8.89
N LYS A 134 -3.19 -8.40 8.97
CA LYS A 134 -1.84 -7.86 8.74
C LYS A 134 -0.86 -8.24 9.87
N TYR A 135 -1.37 -8.41 11.08
CA TYR A 135 -0.62 -8.73 12.29
C TYR A 135 -1.26 -9.90 13.03
N SER A 136 -0.50 -10.55 13.91
CA SER A 136 -1.09 -11.48 14.86
C SER A 136 -1.65 -10.67 16.02
N TYR A 137 -2.94 -10.83 16.30
CA TYR A 137 -3.58 -10.25 17.47
C TYR A 137 -3.79 -11.33 18.52
N GLY A 138 -3.64 -10.96 19.78
CA GLY A 138 -3.60 -11.90 20.89
C GLY A 138 -3.36 -11.18 22.20
N ILE A 139 -3.27 -11.97 23.27
CA ILE A 139 -3.07 -11.48 24.62
C ILE A 139 -1.74 -11.99 25.18
N ARG A 140 -1.16 -11.22 26.10
CA ARG A 140 -0.07 -11.73 26.93
C ARG A 140 -0.61 -12.89 27.77
N CYS A 141 0.12 -13.98 27.81
CA CYS A 141 -0.25 -15.14 28.60
C CYS A 141 0.97 -15.75 29.29
N ASN A 142 0.70 -16.65 30.23
CA ASN A 142 1.71 -17.58 30.72
C ASN A 142 1.61 -18.85 29.90
N VAL A 143 2.74 -19.50 29.62
CA VAL A 143 2.79 -20.75 28.83
C VAL A 143 3.39 -21.86 29.69
N HIS A 144 3.01 -23.12 29.43
CA HIS A 144 3.59 -24.24 30.16
C HIS A 144 5.11 -24.30 29.95
N TYR A 145 5.84 -24.51 31.04
CA TYR A 145 7.27 -24.78 30.96
C TYR A 145 7.48 -26.15 30.31
N GLU A 146 8.37 -26.21 29.33
CA GLU A 146 8.64 -27.41 28.55
C GLU A 146 10.15 -27.65 28.59
N PRO A 147 10.63 -28.65 29.36
CA PRO A 147 12.06 -28.90 29.52
C PRO A 147 12.78 -29.24 28.21
N SER A 148 12.07 -29.78 27.22
CA SER A 148 12.63 -30.10 25.90
C SER A 148 12.84 -28.87 25.01
N ASN A 149 12.24 -27.72 25.36
CA ASN A 149 12.34 -26.50 24.57
C ASN A 149 13.47 -25.60 25.09
N ILE A 150 14.55 -25.47 24.31
CA ILE A 150 15.72 -24.65 24.66
C ILE A 150 15.35 -23.20 25.01
N LYS A 151 14.33 -22.62 24.36
CA LYS A 151 13.86 -21.26 24.67
C LYS A 151 13.17 -21.17 26.03
N HIS A 152 12.54 -22.26 26.47
CA HIS A 152 11.95 -22.35 27.82
C HIS A 152 13.07 -22.54 28.85
N VAL A 153 14.03 -23.43 28.58
CA VAL A 153 15.20 -23.69 29.45
C VAL A 153 16.01 -22.41 29.68
N ALA A 154 16.27 -21.62 28.63
CA ALA A 154 16.97 -20.34 28.74
C ALA A 154 16.26 -19.31 29.65
N ARG A 155 14.97 -19.51 29.92
CA ARG A 155 14.13 -18.65 30.75
C ARG A 155 13.66 -19.37 32.02
N SER A 156 14.27 -20.50 32.34
CA SER A 156 13.88 -21.37 33.45
C SER A 156 13.94 -20.65 34.81
N ASN A 157 14.79 -19.63 34.94
CA ASN A 157 14.87 -18.77 36.11
C ASN A 157 13.60 -17.92 36.35
N LEU A 158 12.75 -17.72 35.33
CA LEU A 158 11.48 -17.00 35.43
C LEU A 158 10.28 -17.95 35.66
N ARG A 159 10.54 -19.26 35.77
CA ARG A 159 9.50 -20.27 35.98
C ARG A 159 8.83 -20.08 37.34
N PHE A 160 7.52 -20.24 37.38
CA PHE A 160 6.74 -20.24 38.61
C PHE A 160 5.66 -21.32 38.56
N GLU A 161 5.20 -21.75 39.73
CA GLU A 161 4.08 -22.68 39.85
C GLU A 161 2.76 -21.89 39.91
N SER A 162 1.81 -22.27 39.05
CA SER A 162 0.47 -21.69 39.06
C SER A 162 -0.41 -22.30 40.15
N LEU A 163 -1.56 -21.67 40.44
CA LEU A 163 -2.52 -22.19 41.43
C LEU A 163 -3.05 -23.61 41.10
N SER A 164 -2.90 -24.07 39.86
CA SER A 164 -3.25 -25.43 39.43
C SER A 164 -2.10 -26.43 39.56
N GLY A 165 -0.97 -26.05 40.18
CA GLY A 165 0.23 -26.89 40.33
C GLY A 165 1.09 -27.00 39.05
N ASN A 166 0.69 -26.33 37.97
CA ASN A 166 1.42 -26.38 36.72
C ASN A 166 2.60 -25.40 36.71
N ASN A 167 3.76 -25.86 36.22
CA ASN A 167 4.93 -25.03 35.99
C ASN A 167 4.74 -24.17 34.74
N MET A 168 4.78 -22.84 34.92
CA MET A 168 4.51 -21.86 33.88
C MET A 168 5.69 -20.91 33.67
N LEU A 169 5.79 -20.36 32.46
CA LEU A 169 6.68 -19.26 32.10
C LEU A 169 5.87 -18.01 31.75
N PRO A 170 6.24 -16.84 32.29
CA PRO A 170 5.57 -15.59 31.97
C PRO A 170 5.97 -15.05 30.60
N GLY A 171 5.23 -14.08 30.07
CA GLY A 171 5.61 -13.33 28.85
C GLY A 171 5.46 -14.13 27.55
N GLY A 172 4.52 -15.09 27.52
CA GLY A 172 4.04 -15.68 26.29
C GLY A 172 3.01 -14.80 25.58
N PHE A 173 2.67 -15.19 24.35
CA PHE A 173 1.65 -14.53 23.53
C PHE A 173 0.66 -15.57 23.00
N CYS A 174 -0.58 -15.51 23.48
CA CYS A 174 -1.67 -16.35 22.99
C CYS A 174 -2.33 -15.65 21.81
N SER A 175 -2.08 -16.15 20.60
CA SER A 175 -2.65 -15.56 19.38
C SER A 175 -4.12 -15.94 19.24
N ILE A 176 -4.99 -14.93 19.21
CA ILE A 176 -6.43 -15.06 18.92
C ILE A 176 -6.63 -15.06 17.40
N LEU A 177 -5.99 -14.13 16.69
CA LEU A 177 -6.02 -14.02 15.23
C LEU A 177 -4.59 -14.06 14.72
N LYS A 178 -4.23 -15.08 13.94
CA LYS A 178 -2.89 -15.20 13.38
C LYS A 178 -2.74 -14.31 12.15
N LYS A 179 -1.57 -13.68 12.01
CA LYS A 179 -1.14 -13.10 10.73
C LYS A 179 -1.10 -14.21 9.70
N VAL A 180 -1.81 -14.03 8.59
CA VAL A 180 -1.67 -14.92 7.43
C VAL A 180 -0.48 -14.41 6.63
N PRO A 181 0.54 -15.24 6.36
CA PRO A 181 1.67 -14.82 5.56
C PRO A 181 1.18 -14.39 4.16
N PRO A 182 1.81 -13.41 3.48
CA PRO A 182 1.35 -12.88 2.19
C PRO A 182 1.28 -13.88 1.02
N LYS A 183 1.55 -15.16 1.29
CA LYS A 183 1.43 -16.28 0.34
C LYS A 183 -0.02 -16.56 -0.10
N TYR A 184 -1.01 -15.95 0.56
CA TYR A 184 -2.43 -16.09 0.24
C TYR A 184 -2.97 -14.80 -0.38
N LEU A 185 -2.60 -14.55 -1.64
CA LEU A 185 -3.26 -13.54 -2.46
C LEU A 185 -4.52 -14.19 -3.06
N TYR A 186 -5.67 -13.95 -2.44
CA TYR A 186 -6.95 -14.35 -3.02
C TYR A 186 -7.26 -13.40 -4.19
N VAL A 187 -7.31 -13.97 -5.39
CA VAL A 187 -7.72 -13.28 -6.62
C VAL A 187 -9.22 -13.43 -6.74
N TYR A 188 -9.94 -12.31 -6.75
CA TYR A 188 -11.35 -12.27 -7.12
C TYR A 188 -11.46 -11.73 -8.54
N SER A 189 -12.05 -12.51 -9.45
CA SER A 189 -12.56 -12.00 -10.72
C SER A 189 -13.84 -11.22 -10.43
N LEU A 190 -13.75 -9.89 -10.41
CA LEU A 190 -14.88 -8.99 -10.13
C LEU A 190 -15.78 -8.72 -11.34
N TRP A 191 -15.72 -9.52 -12.40
CA TRP A 191 -16.57 -9.34 -13.57
C TRP A 191 -17.28 -10.64 -13.91
N PRO A 192 -18.62 -10.71 -13.81
CA PRO A 192 -19.36 -11.77 -14.47
C PRO A 192 -19.13 -11.64 -15.97
N THR A 193 -18.53 -12.65 -16.58
CA THR A 193 -18.66 -12.81 -18.04
C THR A 193 -20.10 -13.26 -18.32
N PRO A 194 -20.71 -12.85 -19.44
CA PRO A 194 -22.14 -13.12 -19.71
C PRO A 194 -22.55 -14.60 -19.67
N ASN A 195 -21.59 -15.53 -19.70
CA ASN A 195 -21.83 -16.96 -19.93
C ASN A 195 -21.40 -17.91 -18.80
N ASN A 196 -21.09 -17.45 -17.58
CA ASN A 196 -20.76 -18.40 -16.51
C ASN A 196 -21.38 -18.04 -15.16
N LYS A 197 -22.44 -18.77 -14.78
CA LYS A 197 -23.14 -18.63 -13.50
C LYS A 197 -22.55 -19.50 -12.38
N ASP A 198 -21.55 -20.33 -12.67
CA ASP A 198 -20.97 -21.23 -11.68
C ASP A 198 -19.51 -20.87 -11.39
N VAL A 199 -19.30 -20.14 -10.30
CA VAL A 199 -17.98 -20.00 -9.67
C VAL A 199 -17.77 -21.23 -8.80
N ARG A 200 -17.16 -22.29 -9.36
CA ARG A 200 -16.69 -23.43 -8.56
C ARG A 200 -15.42 -23.06 -7.80
N VAL A 201 -15.50 -23.19 -6.48
CA VAL A 201 -14.36 -23.08 -5.55
C VAL A 201 -13.58 -24.39 -5.61
N SER A 202 -12.30 -24.32 -5.97
CA SER A 202 -11.36 -25.42 -5.71
C SER A 202 -10.33 -24.94 -4.70
N GLU A 203 -10.40 -25.48 -3.49
CA GLU A 203 -9.31 -25.42 -2.52
C GLU A 203 -8.19 -26.36 -2.99
N THR A 204 -6.99 -25.82 -3.22
CA THR A 204 -5.78 -26.66 -3.29
C THR A 204 -4.97 -26.40 -2.03
N GLN A 205 -4.83 -27.46 -1.22
CA GLN A 205 -3.94 -27.58 -0.06
C GLN A 205 -2.49 -27.23 -0.42
#